data_AF-A0A1Y3NWU5-F1
#
_entry.id   AF-A0A1Y3NWU5-F1
#
_cell.length_a   1.000
_cell.length_b   1.000
_cell.length_c   1.000
_cell.angle_alpha   90.00
_cell.angle_beta   90.00
_cell.angle_gamma   90.00
#
_symmetry.space_group_name_H-M   'P 1'
#
loop_
_entity.id
_entity.type
_entity.pdbx_description
1 polymer ?
#
loop_
_entity_poly.entity_id
_entity_poly.type
_entity_poly.pdbx_seq_one_letter_code
_entity_poly.pdbx_strand_id
1 'polypeptide(L)'
;MTIEKLFSGQAVFLKFWYINHIEIYNTTALPGGEKEGVSGSTVYSNNVGICRYITKDNIKAAAEVIKFFTMRETQKEFIIGNNLYSGINNLYQDEEVCATINCNVMRDAQPFSCRKNNFAFVDLDYYYEKYRKLITGYLCNDMPLMNVLKEVNNILIFHYFTLKTDDSAVGLVFFIITIFIYSVMGSFIIFLFLKKYNALFTALPKDFWILSVFGSMLQLSGIFCLYGQLTGLKCELQIILLDFGLLLSLIPILYKLIINFPDPNKYSRWIEHHRYLFLLCIIFINVILYGLMFIPAYTTKKFIQLEGDNFEICKLNGIPGKVIISLIITLRGIFFIVIILLLFIEWNIENTYYDIQFFTGAILMNIFSLIIYYITDSLNIENYLAYYAILASVLIIFSTSNYIFIYAARIIYTFFRNDEEESSQKFLKIIQKNTKRFSISDSLKASSDENHSFATTTSSRRASDPDFCPRKTSFKRTSELSNILISYHYRESIG
;
A
#
# COMPACT_ATOMS: atom_id res chain seq x y z
N MET A 1 49.60 18.98 -4.87
CA MET A 1 50.55 18.16 -4.09
C MET A 1 51.16 16.99 -4.87
N THR A 2 50.52 16.40 -5.89
CA THR A 2 51.07 15.22 -6.61
C THR A 2 52.07 15.55 -7.74
N ILE A 3 51.88 16.65 -8.46
CA ILE A 3 52.75 17.05 -9.59
C ILE A 3 54.17 17.38 -9.13
N GLU A 4 54.32 18.08 -8.01
CA GLU A 4 55.64 18.46 -7.47
C GLU A 4 56.49 17.23 -7.09
N LYS A 5 55.85 16.19 -6.55
CA LYS A 5 56.50 14.90 -6.24
C LYS A 5 56.93 14.13 -7.50
N LEU A 6 56.22 14.33 -8.61
CA LEU A 6 56.52 13.73 -9.90
C LEU A 6 57.83 14.28 -10.51
N PHE A 7 58.12 15.56 -10.29
CA PHE A 7 59.35 16.19 -10.81
C PHE A 7 60.53 16.18 -9.84
N SER A 8 60.29 16.04 -8.53
CA SER A 8 61.35 16.09 -7.51
C SER A 8 62.05 14.76 -7.23
N GLY A 9 61.52 13.63 -7.71
CA GLY A 9 62.09 12.30 -7.41
C GLY A 9 61.94 11.86 -5.94
N GLN A 10 61.12 12.56 -5.14
CA GLN A 10 61.01 12.33 -3.70
C GLN A 10 59.98 11.25 -3.31
N ALA A 11 59.35 10.58 -4.26
CA ALA A 11 58.37 9.54 -3.99
C ALA A 11 58.93 8.16 -4.30
N VAL A 12 58.49 7.14 -3.56
CA VAL A 12 58.82 5.74 -3.88
C VAL A 12 57.86 5.19 -4.94
N PHE A 13 56.57 5.53 -4.81
CA PHE A 13 55.52 5.19 -5.76
C PHE A 13 54.61 6.40 -6.00
N LEU A 14 54.21 6.62 -7.25
CA LEU A 14 53.27 7.68 -7.63
C LEU A 14 52.22 7.11 -8.57
N LYS A 15 50.95 7.45 -8.29
CA LYS A 15 49.84 7.27 -9.22
C LYS A 15 49.50 8.61 -9.83
N PHE A 16 49.72 8.75 -11.14
CA PHE A 16 49.41 9.98 -11.85
C PHE A 16 48.91 9.69 -13.28
N TRP A 17 48.33 10.70 -13.91
CA TRP A 17 48.05 10.63 -15.35
C TRP A 17 49.37 10.52 -16.10
N TYR A 18 49.39 9.73 -17.17
CA TYR A 18 50.60 9.60 -17.97
C TYR A 18 51.00 10.97 -18.53
N ILE A 19 52.25 11.35 -18.29
CA ILE A 19 52.91 12.53 -18.85
C ILE A 19 54.15 12.02 -19.57
N ASN A 20 54.33 12.47 -20.80
CA ASN A 20 55.47 12.08 -21.62
C ASN A 20 56.81 12.47 -20.96
N HIS A 21 57.78 11.55 -20.99
CA HIS A 21 59.18 11.73 -20.60
C HIS A 21 59.44 12.36 -19.22
N ILE A 22 59.26 11.56 -18.17
CA ILE A 22 59.86 11.83 -16.86
C ILE A 22 60.84 10.71 -16.56
N GLU A 23 62.13 10.94 -16.88
CA GLU A 23 63.20 9.94 -16.74
C GLU A 23 63.45 9.50 -15.28
N ILE A 24 62.90 10.25 -14.32
CA ILE A 24 63.08 10.01 -12.88
C ILE A 24 62.36 8.73 -12.41
N TYR A 25 61.26 8.36 -13.07
CA TYR A 25 60.42 7.23 -12.64
C TYR A 25 60.18 6.25 -13.78
N ASN A 26 60.33 4.96 -13.47
CA ASN A 26 59.81 3.90 -14.34
C ASN A 26 58.28 3.85 -14.26
N THR A 27 57.65 3.74 -15.43
CA THR A 27 56.20 3.56 -15.54
C THR A 27 55.89 2.06 -15.65
N THR A 28 54.90 1.60 -14.90
CA THR A 28 54.41 0.21 -14.94
C THR A 28 52.89 0.19 -14.99
N ALA A 29 52.30 -0.95 -15.35
CA ALA A 29 50.88 -1.16 -15.09
C ALA A 29 50.59 -1.06 -13.58
N LEU A 30 49.40 -0.58 -13.21
CA LEU A 30 49.01 -0.53 -11.80
C LEU A 30 48.92 -1.97 -11.29
N PRO A 31 49.59 -2.35 -10.19
CA PRO A 31 49.48 -3.71 -9.66
C PRO A 31 48.04 -3.98 -9.20
N GLY A 32 47.54 -5.18 -9.56
CA GLY A 32 46.31 -5.73 -8.99
C GLY A 32 46.59 -6.27 -7.59
N GLY A 33 45.54 -6.50 -6.80
CA GLY A 33 45.65 -6.88 -5.38
C GLY A 33 46.45 -8.16 -5.12
N GLU A 34 45.78 -9.27 -4.80
CA GLU A 34 46.47 -10.46 -4.28
C GLU A 34 47.00 -11.42 -5.36
N LYS A 35 46.58 -11.27 -6.63
CA LYS A 35 46.93 -12.22 -7.71
C LYS A 35 48.09 -11.69 -8.54
N GLU A 36 49.18 -12.46 -8.56
CA GLU A 36 50.34 -12.20 -9.42
C GLU A 36 49.94 -12.18 -10.91
N GLY A 37 50.54 -11.28 -11.68
CA GLY A 37 50.23 -11.09 -13.11
C GLY A 37 48.88 -10.41 -13.40
N VAL A 38 48.14 -9.98 -12.37
CA VAL A 38 46.90 -9.20 -12.53
C VAL A 38 47.19 -7.73 -12.30
N SER A 39 46.73 -6.88 -13.20
CA SER A 39 46.84 -5.43 -13.06
C SER A 39 45.57 -4.85 -12.43
N GLY A 40 45.70 -3.80 -11.61
CA GLY A 40 44.60 -3.03 -11.03
C GLY A 40 44.08 -1.93 -11.95
N SER A 41 44.38 -2.01 -13.24
CA SER A 41 44.00 -0.99 -14.22
C SER A 41 42.48 -1.00 -14.44
N THR A 42 41.90 0.15 -14.72
CA THR A 42 40.46 0.28 -15.03
C THR A 42 40.28 1.02 -16.35
N VAL A 43 39.41 0.51 -17.23
CA VAL A 43 39.03 1.26 -18.44
C VAL A 43 38.05 2.35 -18.04
N TYR A 44 38.42 3.60 -18.32
CA TYR A 44 37.48 4.73 -18.35
C TYR A 44 37.42 5.24 -19.79
N SER A 45 36.24 5.23 -20.39
CA SER A 45 36.05 5.69 -21.77
C SER A 45 35.53 7.12 -21.80
N ASN A 46 36.16 7.97 -22.60
CA ASN A 46 35.52 9.19 -23.06
C ASN A 46 34.51 8.84 -24.15
N ASN A 47 33.28 9.32 -24.03
CA ASN A 47 32.25 9.06 -25.03
C ASN A 47 32.32 10.15 -26.11
N VAL A 48 32.49 9.73 -27.37
CA VAL A 48 32.30 10.61 -28.52
C VAL A 48 30.91 10.34 -29.08
N GLY A 49 30.05 11.35 -29.09
CA GLY A 49 28.68 11.25 -29.57
C GLY A 49 28.45 12.10 -30.82
N ILE A 50 27.69 11.57 -31.77
CA ILE A 50 27.19 12.36 -32.90
C ILE A 50 25.81 12.91 -32.52
N CYS A 51 25.60 14.22 -32.66
CA CYS A 51 24.32 14.84 -32.37
C CYS A 51 23.22 14.29 -33.29
N ARG A 52 22.15 13.73 -32.71
CA ARG A 52 21.03 13.17 -33.49
C ARG A 52 20.16 14.21 -34.20
N TYR A 53 20.35 15.50 -33.90
CA TYR A 53 19.51 16.61 -34.39
C TYR A 53 20.13 17.38 -35.57
N ILE A 54 21.18 16.84 -36.20
CA ILE A 54 21.79 17.42 -37.41
C ILE A 54 21.30 16.67 -38.67
N THR A 55 21.61 17.21 -39.85
CA THR A 55 21.21 16.59 -41.14
C THR A 55 21.89 15.22 -41.33
N LYS A 56 21.26 14.34 -42.13
CA LYS A 56 21.80 12.99 -42.41
C LYS A 56 23.20 13.05 -43.02
N ASP A 57 23.46 14.02 -43.90
CA ASP A 57 24.77 14.18 -44.52
C ASP A 57 25.82 14.62 -43.51
N ASN A 58 25.46 15.49 -42.56
CA ASN A 58 26.35 15.87 -41.46
C ASN A 58 26.61 14.71 -40.50
N ILE A 59 25.62 13.84 -40.24
CA ILE A 59 25.81 12.61 -39.47
C ILE A 59 26.83 11.70 -40.16
N LYS A 60 26.71 11.50 -41.47
CA LYS A 60 27.65 10.68 -42.26
C LYS A 60 29.06 11.30 -42.24
N ALA A 61 29.17 12.60 -42.46
CA ALA A 61 30.46 13.29 -42.41
C ALA A 61 31.12 13.19 -41.03
N ALA A 62 30.36 13.39 -39.94
CA ALA A 62 30.85 13.23 -38.58
C ALA A 62 31.28 11.78 -38.30
N ALA A 63 30.55 10.78 -38.81
CA ALA A 63 30.92 9.37 -38.68
C ALA A 63 32.23 9.05 -39.40
N GLU A 64 32.47 9.61 -40.59
CA GLU A 64 33.75 9.46 -41.30
C GLU A 64 34.91 10.12 -40.54
N VAL A 65 34.69 11.28 -39.91
CA VAL A 65 35.70 11.92 -39.04
C VAL A 65 36.03 11.04 -37.83
N ILE A 66 35.02 10.49 -37.15
CA ILE A 66 35.25 9.59 -36.01
C ILE A 66 35.96 8.31 -36.47
N LYS A 67 35.56 7.75 -37.61
CA LYS A 67 36.24 6.60 -38.23
C LYS A 67 37.71 6.95 -38.46
N PHE A 68 38.00 8.09 -39.07
CA PHE A 68 39.37 8.57 -39.28
C PHE A 68 40.18 8.66 -37.99
N PHE A 69 39.65 9.29 -36.94
CA PHE A 69 40.34 9.40 -35.65
C PHE A 69 40.54 8.05 -34.95
N THR A 70 39.66 7.07 -35.20
CA THR A 70 39.74 5.74 -34.60
C THR A 70 40.40 4.70 -35.51
N MET A 71 40.89 5.08 -36.69
CA MET A 71 41.67 4.20 -37.55
C MET A 71 43.00 3.84 -36.87
N ARG A 72 43.42 2.58 -37.07
CA ARG A 72 44.68 2.05 -36.55
C ARG A 72 45.88 2.93 -36.95
N GLU A 73 45.99 3.27 -38.24
CA GLU A 73 47.12 4.04 -38.75
C GLU A 73 47.16 5.46 -38.19
N THR A 74 46.02 6.15 -38.15
CA THR A 74 45.91 7.46 -37.51
C THR A 74 46.36 7.40 -36.04
N GLN A 75 45.88 6.41 -35.29
CA GLN A 75 46.28 6.23 -33.88
C GLN A 75 47.76 5.87 -33.73
N LYS A 76 48.32 5.07 -34.65
CA LYS A 76 49.76 4.76 -34.71
C LYS A 76 50.59 6.02 -34.89
N GLU A 77 50.24 6.87 -35.85
CA GLU A 77 50.89 8.16 -36.10
C GLU A 77 50.82 9.07 -34.86
N PHE A 78 49.67 9.13 -34.17
CA PHE A 78 49.54 9.92 -32.94
C PHE A 78 50.42 9.39 -31.81
N ILE A 79 50.53 8.07 -31.64
CA ILE A 79 51.42 7.46 -30.63
C ILE A 79 52.86 7.84 -30.93
N ILE A 80 53.33 7.60 -32.16
CA ILE A 80 54.74 7.82 -32.53
C ILE A 80 55.10 9.31 -32.50
N GLY A 81 54.21 10.18 -33.00
CA GLY A 81 54.48 11.61 -33.10
C GLY A 81 54.40 12.37 -31.76
N ASN A 82 53.69 11.84 -30.76
CA ASN A 82 53.41 12.56 -29.52
C ASN A 82 53.74 11.76 -28.24
N ASN A 83 54.28 10.55 -28.38
CA ASN A 83 54.52 9.57 -27.32
C ASN A 83 53.28 9.32 -26.44
N LEU A 84 52.10 9.26 -27.06
CA LEU A 84 50.82 9.00 -26.38
C LEU A 84 50.48 7.51 -26.40
N TYR A 85 49.52 7.10 -25.58
CA TYR A 85 48.94 5.76 -25.62
C TYR A 85 47.57 5.79 -26.31
N SER A 86 47.28 4.77 -27.11
CA SER A 86 45.98 4.54 -27.73
C SER A 86 45.14 3.50 -26.97
N GLY A 87 43.81 3.56 -27.15
CA GLY A 87 42.91 2.49 -26.70
C GLY A 87 42.95 1.23 -27.57
N ILE A 88 43.68 1.24 -28.70
CA ILE A 88 43.72 0.10 -29.62
C ILE A 88 44.86 -0.86 -29.25
N ASN A 89 44.52 -1.97 -28.59
CA ASN A 89 45.50 -2.93 -28.06
C ASN A 89 46.45 -3.54 -29.10
N ASN A 90 46.01 -3.71 -30.35
CA ASN A 90 46.83 -4.32 -31.39
C ASN A 90 48.02 -3.44 -31.84
N LEU A 91 48.01 -2.14 -31.51
CA LEU A 91 49.11 -1.23 -31.81
C LEU A 91 50.35 -1.56 -30.96
N TYR A 92 50.17 -2.17 -29.80
CA TYR A 92 51.28 -2.54 -28.90
C TYR A 92 51.97 -3.86 -29.28
N GLN A 93 51.64 -4.40 -30.45
CA GLN A 93 52.36 -5.50 -31.10
C GLN A 93 53.24 -5.00 -32.25
N ASP A 94 53.13 -3.72 -32.61
CA ASP A 94 53.86 -3.09 -33.71
C ASP A 94 55.23 -2.60 -33.22
N GLU A 95 56.31 -3.10 -33.83
CA GLU A 95 57.67 -2.81 -33.39
C GLU A 95 58.01 -1.31 -33.47
N GLU A 96 57.48 -0.59 -34.45
CA GLU A 96 57.70 0.86 -34.60
C GLU A 96 57.07 1.65 -33.45
N VAL A 97 55.90 1.21 -33.00
CA VAL A 97 55.22 1.79 -31.84
C VAL A 97 56.05 1.54 -30.57
N CYS A 98 56.50 0.30 -30.38
CA CYS A 98 57.24 -0.10 -29.19
C CYS A 98 58.69 0.39 -29.14
N ALA A 99 59.23 0.85 -30.28
CA ALA A 99 60.50 1.58 -30.32
C ALA A 99 60.37 3.00 -29.74
N THR A 100 59.17 3.58 -29.77
CA THR A 100 58.91 4.96 -29.35
C THR A 100 58.39 5.05 -27.91
N ILE A 101 57.58 4.08 -27.49
CA ILE A 101 56.94 4.06 -26.16
C ILE A 101 57.10 2.70 -25.46
N ASN A 102 56.99 2.69 -24.14
CA ASN A 102 57.04 1.44 -23.36
C ASN A 102 55.71 0.67 -23.49
N CYS A 103 55.62 -0.17 -24.53
CA CYS A 103 54.46 -1.03 -24.78
C CYS A 103 54.12 -1.98 -23.62
N ASN A 104 55.09 -2.37 -22.77
CA ASN A 104 54.83 -3.29 -21.66
C ASN A 104 53.79 -2.71 -20.69
N VAL A 105 53.82 -1.39 -20.46
CA VAL A 105 52.83 -0.71 -19.59
C VAL A 105 51.39 -0.99 -20.05
N MET A 106 51.14 -0.97 -21.35
CA MET A 106 49.80 -1.18 -21.92
C MET A 106 49.47 -2.65 -22.13
N ARG A 107 50.44 -3.50 -22.45
CA ARG A 107 50.20 -4.96 -22.54
C ARG A 107 49.92 -5.58 -21.18
N ASP A 108 50.60 -5.11 -20.15
CA ASP A 108 50.47 -5.60 -18.79
C ASP A 108 49.25 -4.97 -18.10
N ALA A 109 48.74 -3.84 -18.60
CA ALA A 109 47.46 -3.31 -18.19
C ALA A 109 46.35 -4.28 -18.65
N GLN A 110 45.68 -4.91 -17.68
CA GLN A 110 44.50 -5.74 -17.87
C GLN A 110 43.29 -4.96 -17.36
N PRO A 111 42.79 -3.97 -18.12
CA PRO A 111 41.93 -3.00 -17.53
C PRO A 111 40.53 -3.60 -17.29
N PHE A 112 40.09 -3.59 -16.03
CA PHE A 112 38.75 -4.00 -15.68
C PHE A 112 37.74 -2.99 -16.23
N SER A 113 36.64 -3.49 -16.79
CA SER A 113 35.50 -2.63 -17.08
C SER A 113 34.83 -2.28 -15.74
N CYS A 114 34.82 -1.00 -15.34
CA CYS A 114 34.03 -0.55 -14.18
C CYS A 114 32.54 -0.92 -14.30
N ARG A 115 32.04 -1.22 -15.51
CA ARG A 115 30.68 -1.70 -15.76
C ARG A 115 30.56 -3.21 -15.61
N LYS A 116 30.23 -3.68 -14.42
CA LYS A 116 29.49 -4.95 -14.21
C LYS A 116 28.97 -5.14 -12.78
N ASN A 117 29.25 -4.22 -11.87
CA ASN A 117 28.47 -4.19 -10.64
C ASN A 117 27.05 -3.71 -10.98
N ASN A 118 26.05 -4.43 -10.48
CA ASN A 118 24.62 -4.13 -10.56
C ASN A 118 24.27 -2.82 -9.81
N PHE A 119 24.96 -1.72 -10.09
CA PHE A 119 24.60 -0.36 -9.65
C PHE A 119 23.37 0.18 -10.38
N ALA A 120 22.57 -0.69 -11.03
CA ALA A 120 21.30 -0.30 -11.64
C ALA A 120 20.34 0.37 -10.64
N PHE A 121 20.61 0.25 -9.34
CA PHE A 121 19.76 0.70 -8.25
C PHE A 121 20.33 1.85 -7.42
N VAL A 122 21.60 2.21 -7.57
CA VAL A 122 22.25 3.24 -6.76
C VAL A 122 22.83 4.29 -7.68
N ASP A 123 22.48 5.55 -7.43
CA ASP A 123 23.13 6.67 -8.08
C ASP A 123 24.64 6.61 -7.80
N LEU A 124 25.43 6.47 -8.86
CA LEU A 124 26.88 6.28 -8.77
C LEU A 124 27.54 7.47 -8.09
N ASP A 125 27.05 8.69 -8.33
CA ASP A 125 27.62 9.89 -7.73
C ASP A 125 27.37 9.89 -6.22
N TYR A 126 26.15 9.54 -5.81
CA TYR A 126 25.80 9.35 -4.39
C TYR A 126 26.66 8.26 -3.73
N TYR A 127 26.83 7.11 -4.39
CA TYR A 127 27.67 6.01 -3.87
C TYR A 127 29.10 6.50 -3.64
N TYR A 128 29.69 7.16 -4.64
CA TYR A 128 31.07 7.65 -4.53
C TYR A 128 31.22 8.74 -3.48
N GLU A 129 30.25 9.65 -3.34
CA GLU A 129 30.26 10.67 -2.31
C GLU A 129 30.24 10.06 -0.91
N LYS A 130 29.29 9.15 -0.63
CA LYS A 130 29.17 8.48 0.67
C LYS A 130 30.37 7.59 0.96
N TYR A 131 30.84 6.81 -0.01
CA TYR A 131 32.05 6.00 0.13
C TYR A 131 33.27 6.86 0.45
N ARG A 132 33.48 7.98 -0.25
CA ARG A 132 34.58 8.92 0.06
C ARG A 132 34.44 9.54 1.44
N LYS A 133 33.23 9.94 1.86
CA LYS A 133 32.97 10.48 3.21
C LYS A 133 33.35 9.46 4.29
N LEU A 134 32.96 8.20 4.12
CA LEU A 134 33.30 7.11 5.05
C LEU A 134 34.81 6.84 5.10
N ILE A 135 35.46 6.68 3.95
CA ILE A 135 36.92 6.43 3.89
C ILE A 135 37.72 7.64 4.40
N THR A 136 37.31 8.86 4.09
CA THR A 136 37.98 10.06 4.59
C THR A 136 37.81 10.16 6.11
N GLY A 137 36.64 9.84 6.65
CA GLY A 137 36.46 9.83 8.09
C GLY A 137 37.21 8.71 8.80
N TYR A 138 37.46 7.57 8.15
CA TYR A 138 38.39 6.55 8.64
C TYR A 138 39.83 7.09 8.69
N LEU A 139 40.29 7.68 7.59
CA LEU A 139 41.68 8.12 7.43
C LEU A 139 42.01 9.38 8.23
N CYS A 140 41.04 10.26 8.46
CA CYS A 140 41.26 11.59 9.01
C CYS A 140 40.57 11.86 10.36
N ASN A 141 39.51 11.13 10.71
CA ASN A 141 38.68 11.40 11.90
C ASN A 141 38.63 10.22 12.89
N ASP A 142 39.59 9.31 12.82
CA ASP A 142 39.72 8.14 13.71
C ASP A 142 38.45 7.27 13.84
N MET A 143 37.63 7.18 12.79
CA MET A 143 36.50 6.24 12.80
C MET A 143 37.01 4.80 12.91
N PRO A 144 36.38 3.93 13.73
CA PRO A 144 36.77 2.53 13.78
C PRO A 144 36.55 1.83 12.43
N LEU A 145 37.54 1.04 11.97
CA LEU A 145 37.48 0.31 10.69
C LEU A 145 36.21 -0.55 10.59
N MET A 146 35.83 -1.21 11.68
CA MET A 146 34.64 -2.07 11.72
C MET A 146 33.35 -1.30 11.43
N ASN A 147 33.24 -0.06 11.92
CA ASN A 147 32.08 0.79 11.63
C ASN A 147 32.08 1.24 10.17
N VAL A 148 33.24 1.61 9.64
CA VAL A 148 33.39 2.04 8.25
C VAL A 148 33.04 0.91 7.29
N LEU A 149 33.53 -0.31 7.54
CA LEU A 149 33.20 -1.49 6.73
C LEU A 149 31.71 -1.82 6.81
N LYS A 150 31.10 -1.73 8.00
CA LYS A 150 29.66 -1.92 8.18
C LYS A 150 28.86 -0.90 7.37
N GLU A 151 29.20 0.37 7.46
CA GLU A 151 28.53 1.44 6.71
C GLU A 151 28.72 1.30 5.20
N VAL A 152 29.92 0.95 4.71
CA VAL A 152 30.17 0.68 3.29
C VAL A 152 29.27 -0.46 2.80
N ASN A 153 29.12 -1.52 3.60
CA ASN A 153 28.23 -2.62 3.28
C ASN A 153 26.75 -2.19 3.28
N ASN A 154 26.34 -1.35 4.24
CA ASN A 154 24.98 -0.80 4.34
C ASN A 154 24.60 0.08 3.13
N ILE A 155 25.56 0.73 2.46
CA ILE A 155 25.29 1.47 1.21
C ILE A 155 24.72 0.54 0.13
N LEU A 156 25.15 -0.72 0.11
CA LEU A 156 24.82 -1.68 -0.93
C LEU A 156 23.59 -2.53 -0.59
N ILE A 157 23.21 -2.58 0.69
CA ILE A 157 22.14 -3.45 1.19
C ILE A 157 20.85 -2.62 1.36
N PHE A 158 19.74 -3.21 0.93
CA PHE A 158 18.41 -2.71 1.27
C PHE A 158 17.95 -3.43 2.53
N HIS A 159 17.57 -2.65 3.55
CA HIS A 159 17.04 -3.16 4.80
C HIS A 159 15.55 -3.45 4.64
N TYR A 160 15.11 -4.55 5.24
CA TYR A 160 13.75 -5.05 5.14
C TYR A 160 13.20 -5.34 6.53
N PHE A 161 11.87 -5.25 6.67
CA PHE A 161 11.21 -5.72 7.87
C PHE A 161 11.33 -7.26 7.94
N THR A 162 12.10 -7.76 8.90
CA THR A 162 12.51 -9.17 8.94
C THR A 162 12.15 -9.82 10.29
N LEU A 163 12.02 -11.14 10.29
CA LEU A 163 11.88 -11.95 11.50
C LEU A 163 13.23 -12.27 12.15
N LYS A 164 14.33 -12.05 11.42
CA LYS A 164 15.68 -12.26 11.96
C LYS A 164 16.01 -11.17 12.99
N THR A 165 16.58 -11.58 14.11
CA THR A 165 16.95 -10.69 15.22
C THR A 165 18.38 -10.13 15.09
N ASP A 166 19.06 -10.41 13.97
CA ASP A 166 20.45 -10.00 13.73
C ASP A 166 20.59 -8.46 13.75
N ASP A 167 19.61 -7.75 13.17
CA ASP A 167 19.58 -6.28 13.12
C ASP A 167 18.62 -5.68 14.16
N SER A 168 17.40 -6.21 14.26
CA SER A 168 16.35 -5.67 15.13
C SER A 168 15.30 -6.72 15.49
N ALA A 169 14.87 -6.73 16.76
CA ALA A 169 13.80 -7.62 17.23
C ALA A 169 12.38 -7.11 16.89
N VAL A 170 12.24 -5.90 16.36
CA VAL A 170 10.93 -5.25 16.15
C VAL A 170 10.01 -6.09 15.25
N GLY A 171 10.53 -6.60 14.12
CA GLY A 171 9.73 -7.44 13.22
C GLY A 171 9.26 -8.73 13.86
N LEU A 172 10.11 -9.40 14.64
CA LEU A 172 9.72 -10.61 15.38
C LEU A 172 8.62 -10.32 16.41
N VAL A 173 8.71 -9.20 17.13
CA VAL A 173 7.69 -8.78 18.11
C VAL A 173 6.33 -8.58 17.45
N PHE A 174 6.27 -7.83 16.33
CA PHE A 174 5.02 -7.63 15.59
C PHE A 174 4.46 -8.95 15.05
N PHE A 175 5.31 -9.88 14.62
CA PHE A 175 4.90 -11.20 14.15
C PHE A 175 4.23 -12.00 15.28
N ILE A 176 4.86 -12.08 16.46
CA ILE A 176 4.32 -12.77 17.63
C ILE A 176 2.97 -12.16 18.04
N ILE A 177 2.89 -10.82 18.11
CA ILE A 177 1.64 -10.11 18.43
C ILE A 177 0.54 -10.45 17.41
N THR A 178 0.88 -10.46 16.13
CA THR A 178 -0.07 -10.77 15.05
C THR A 178 -0.61 -12.20 15.17
N ILE A 179 0.26 -13.19 15.39
CA ILE A 179 -0.15 -14.59 15.58
C ILE A 179 -1.01 -14.77 16.84
N PHE A 180 -0.67 -14.07 17.93
CA PHE A 180 -1.46 -14.09 19.15
C PHE A 180 -2.87 -13.54 18.91
N ILE A 181 -3.00 -12.38 18.28
CA ILE A 181 -4.30 -11.77 17.95
C ILE A 181 -5.11 -12.68 17.02
N TYR A 182 -4.48 -13.25 16.00
CA TYR A 182 -5.11 -14.20 15.08
C TYR A 182 -5.69 -15.42 15.82
N SER A 183 -4.92 -15.96 16.78
CA SER A 183 -5.34 -17.08 17.62
C SER A 183 -6.52 -16.70 18.53
N VAL A 184 -6.48 -15.50 19.12
CA VAL A 184 -7.59 -14.97 19.94
C VAL A 184 -8.87 -14.83 19.09
N MET A 185 -8.78 -14.18 17.93
CA MET A 185 -9.91 -14.02 17.00
C MET A 185 -10.54 -15.36 16.63
N GLY A 186 -9.72 -16.35 16.26
CA GLY A 186 -10.19 -17.68 15.89
C GLY A 186 -10.81 -18.45 17.07
N SER A 187 -10.19 -18.39 18.24
CA SER A 187 -10.70 -19.10 19.43
C SER A 187 -12.08 -18.60 19.87
N PHE A 188 -12.35 -17.31 19.71
CA PHE A 188 -13.61 -16.70 20.12
C PHE A 188 -14.80 -17.11 19.22
N ILE A 189 -14.55 -17.66 18.03
CA ILE A 189 -15.63 -18.20 17.17
C ILE A 189 -16.40 -19.32 17.90
N ILE A 190 -15.78 -20.04 18.84
CA ILE A 190 -16.42 -21.11 19.62
C ILE A 190 -17.66 -20.58 20.38
N PHE A 191 -17.64 -19.32 20.85
CA PHE A 191 -18.76 -18.72 21.57
C PHE A 191 -20.05 -18.63 20.74
N LEU A 192 -19.96 -18.59 19.41
CA LEU A 192 -21.11 -18.61 18.51
C LEU A 192 -21.93 -19.92 18.60
N PHE A 193 -21.29 -21.00 19.04
CA PHE A 193 -21.90 -22.33 19.12
C PHE A 193 -22.34 -22.68 20.54
N LEU A 194 -21.93 -21.92 21.56
CA LEU A 194 -22.32 -22.14 22.94
C LEU A 194 -23.76 -21.65 23.19
N LYS A 195 -24.61 -22.53 23.72
CA LYS A 195 -26.03 -22.23 24.00
C LYS A 195 -26.20 -20.98 24.89
N LYS A 196 -25.31 -20.77 25.87
CA LYS A 196 -25.31 -19.60 26.77
C LYS A 196 -25.26 -18.27 26.02
N TYR A 197 -24.62 -18.21 24.86
CA TYR A 197 -24.40 -16.97 24.11
C TYR A 197 -25.31 -16.82 22.88
N ASN A 198 -26.15 -17.82 22.57
CA ASN A 198 -26.98 -17.82 21.36
C ASN A 198 -27.92 -16.60 21.27
N ALA A 199 -28.40 -16.10 22.41
CA ALA A 199 -29.27 -14.91 22.47
C ALA A 199 -28.59 -13.62 22.00
N LEU A 200 -27.27 -13.51 22.09
CA LEU A 200 -26.50 -12.32 21.69
C LEU A 200 -26.23 -12.25 20.19
N PHE A 201 -26.33 -13.41 19.53
CA PHE A 201 -25.98 -13.59 18.13
C PHE A 201 -27.22 -13.77 17.25
N THR A 202 -28.42 -13.47 17.76
CA THR A 202 -29.69 -13.56 17.01
C THR A 202 -29.81 -12.52 15.89
N ALA A 203 -29.04 -11.42 15.97
CA ALA A 203 -29.07 -10.34 15.00
C ALA A 203 -28.63 -10.78 13.59
N LEU A 204 -27.68 -11.72 13.48
CA LEU A 204 -27.16 -12.21 12.21
C LEU A 204 -27.13 -13.74 12.17
N PRO A 205 -27.28 -14.35 10.99
CA PRO A 205 -26.98 -15.77 10.81
C PRO A 205 -25.56 -16.11 11.26
N LYS A 206 -25.35 -17.34 11.79
CA LYS A 206 -24.04 -17.78 12.31
C LYS A 206 -22.93 -17.72 11.26
N ASP A 207 -23.22 -18.13 10.04
CA ASP A 207 -22.35 -18.03 8.88
C ASP A 207 -21.90 -16.59 8.60
N PHE A 208 -22.78 -15.61 8.79
CA PHE A 208 -22.47 -14.19 8.61
C PHE A 208 -21.59 -13.65 9.74
N TRP A 209 -21.75 -14.11 10.98
CA TRP A 209 -20.81 -13.79 12.07
C TRP A 209 -19.41 -14.33 11.79
N ILE A 210 -19.31 -15.59 11.34
CA ILE A 210 -18.02 -16.19 10.96
C ILE A 210 -17.38 -15.40 9.81
N LEU A 211 -18.18 -14.99 8.82
CA LEU A 211 -17.72 -14.15 7.72
C LEU A 211 -17.15 -12.82 8.23
N SER A 212 -17.79 -12.17 9.21
CA SER A 212 -17.28 -10.93 9.77
C SER A 212 -15.93 -11.10 10.47
N VAL A 213 -15.78 -12.15 11.28
CA VAL A 213 -14.51 -12.46 11.97
C VAL A 213 -13.41 -12.81 10.96
N PHE A 214 -13.75 -13.60 9.95
CA PHE A 214 -12.83 -13.94 8.86
C PHE A 214 -12.38 -12.69 8.09
N GLY A 215 -13.28 -11.74 7.84
CA GLY A 215 -12.95 -10.44 7.26
C GLY A 215 -11.90 -9.67 8.06
N SER A 216 -12.06 -9.59 9.38
CA SER A 216 -11.07 -8.95 10.26
C SER A 216 -9.73 -9.70 10.27
N MET A 217 -9.75 -11.04 10.26
CA MET A 217 -8.52 -11.85 10.17
C MET A 217 -7.79 -11.65 8.83
N LEU A 218 -8.54 -11.54 7.73
CA LEU A 218 -7.98 -11.25 6.41
C LEU A 218 -7.38 -9.84 6.37
N GLN A 219 -8.04 -8.87 6.98
CA GLN A 219 -7.53 -7.53 7.14
C GLN A 219 -6.19 -7.51 7.91
N LEU A 220 -6.08 -8.29 8.98
CA LEU A 220 -4.84 -8.44 9.78
C LEU A 220 -3.71 -9.06 8.95
N SER A 221 -4.04 -9.98 8.04
CA SER A 221 -3.05 -10.67 7.20
C SER A 221 -2.27 -9.73 6.26
N GLY A 222 -2.75 -8.50 6.04
CA GLY A 222 -1.98 -7.46 5.33
C GLY A 222 -0.61 -7.18 5.95
N ILE A 223 -0.42 -7.41 7.26
CA ILE A 223 0.87 -7.26 7.95
C ILE A 223 1.92 -8.23 7.40
N PHE A 224 1.52 -9.42 6.95
CA PHE A 224 2.46 -10.39 6.39
C PHE A 224 3.09 -9.89 5.07
N CYS A 225 2.42 -8.98 4.36
CA CYS A 225 2.96 -8.36 3.14
C CYS A 225 4.10 -7.38 3.41
N LEU A 226 4.26 -6.93 4.67
CA LEU A 226 5.35 -6.03 5.07
C LEU A 226 6.71 -6.74 5.22
N TYR A 227 6.72 -8.06 5.40
CA TYR A 227 7.96 -8.80 5.69
C TYR A 227 8.77 -9.13 4.43
N GLY A 228 10.09 -9.04 4.57
CA GLY A 228 11.08 -9.36 3.53
C GLY A 228 11.12 -8.31 2.42
N GLN A 229 11.64 -8.72 1.25
CA GLN A 229 11.73 -7.82 0.10
C GLN A 229 10.33 -7.38 -0.35
N LEU A 230 10.17 -6.07 -0.53
CA LEU A 230 8.94 -5.48 -1.01
C LEU A 230 8.87 -5.64 -2.53
N THR A 231 7.74 -6.13 -3.01
CA THR A 231 7.48 -6.29 -4.45
C THR A 231 6.19 -5.56 -4.81
N GLY A 232 6.02 -5.18 -6.07
CA GLY A 232 4.76 -4.57 -6.54
C GLY A 232 3.54 -5.43 -6.17
N LEU A 233 3.68 -6.75 -6.31
CA LEU A 233 2.64 -7.70 -5.91
C LEU A 233 2.31 -7.66 -4.42
N LYS A 234 3.32 -7.56 -3.53
CA LYS A 234 3.07 -7.43 -2.08
C LYS A 234 2.36 -6.12 -1.74
N CYS A 235 2.73 -5.02 -2.40
CA CYS A 235 2.06 -3.72 -2.23
C CYS A 235 0.57 -3.80 -2.63
N GLU A 236 0.29 -4.41 -3.79
CA GLU A 236 -1.08 -4.60 -4.27
C GLU A 236 -1.87 -5.54 -3.36
N LEU A 237 -1.28 -6.69 -2.98
CA LEU A 237 -1.90 -7.67 -2.11
C LEU A 237 -2.22 -7.09 -0.73
N GLN A 238 -1.33 -6.26 -0.16
CA GLN A 238 -1.59 -5.60 1.13
C GLN A 238 -2.88 -4.78 1.10
N ILE A 239 -3.07 -3.97 0.05
CA ILE A 239 -4.24 -3.11 -0.11
C ILE A 239 -5.49 -3.95 -0.37
N ILE A 240 -5.38 -5.00 -1.21
CA ILE A 240 -6.48 -5.93 -1.47
C ILE A 240 -6.91 -6.63 -0.18
N LEU A 241 -5.97 -7.13 0.64
CA LEU A 241 -6.29 -7.81 1.90
C LEU A 241 -6.96 -6.86 2.90
N LEU A 242 -6.46 -5.62 2.99
CA LEU A 242 -7.04 -4.58 3.84
C LEU A 242 -8.48 -4.24 3.42
N ASP A 243 -8.69 -3.91 2.15
CA ASP A 243 -9.98 -3.44 1.62
C ASP A 243 -11.01 -4.58 1.51
N PHE A 244 -10.57 -5.76 1.08
CA PHE A 244 -11.45 -6.94 0.97
C PHE A 244 -11.79 -7.50 2.35
N GLY A 245 -10.84 -7.51 3.30
CA GLY A 245 -11.12 -7.88 4.68
C GLY A 245 -12.15 -6.95 5.33
N LEU A 246 -12.00 -5.64 5.13
CA LEU A 246 -12.97 -4.64 5.58
C LEU A 246 -14.35 -4.86 4.96
N LEU A 247 -14.42 -5.07 3.64
CA LEU A 247 -15.68 -5.37 2.97
C LEU A 247 -16.36 -6.62 3.54
N LEU A 248 -15.64 -7.75 3.64
CA LEU A 248 -16.19 -9.00 4.19
C LEU A 248 -16.69 -8.82 5.62
N SER A 249 -16.02 -7.97 6.41
CA SER A 249 -16.45 -7.65 7.78
C SER A 249 -17.78 -6.88 7.85
N LEU A 250 -18.04 -6.01 6.86
CA LEU A 250 -19.18 -5.10 6.82
C LEU A 250 -20.38 -5.62 6.02
N ILE A 251 -20.18 -6.54 5.07
CA ILE A 251 -21.30 -7.11 4.28
C ILE A 251 -22.41 -7.67 5.18
N PRO A 252 -22.12 -8.40 6.27
CA PRO A 252 -23.16 -8.85 7.19
C PRO A 252 -24.01 -7.75 7.80
N ILE A 253 -23.38 -6.64 8.20
CA ILE A 253 -24.07 -5.47 8.73
C ILE A 253 -24.99 -4.88 7.67
N LEU A 254 -24.48 -4.70 6.45
CA LEU A 254 -25.30 -4.20 5.33
C LEU A 254 -26.49 -5.13 5.04
N TYR A 255 -26.26 -6.45 5.01
CA TYR A 255 -27.34 -7.44 4.83
C TYR A 255 -28.44 -7.25 5.88
N LYS A 256 -28.06 -7.16 7.17
CA LYS A 256 -29.03 -7.00 8.26
C LYS A 256 -29.82 -5.71 8.15
N LEU A 257 -29.15 -4.61 7.82
CA LEU A 257 -29.78 -3.30 7.68
C LEU A 257 -30.74 -3.22 6.48
N ILE A 258 -30.49 -3.99 5.41
CA ILE A 258 -31.40 -4.01 4.26
C ILE A 258 -32.66 -4.84 4.57
N ILE A 259 -32.52 -5.97 5.26
CA ILE A 259 -33.68 -6.82 5.59
C ILE A 259 -34.59 -6.19 6.65
N ASN A 260 -34.02 -5.40 7.56
CA ASN A 260 -34.72 -4.73 8.64
C ASN A 260 -35.34 -3.39 8.23
N PHE A 261 -35.26 -3.02 6.94
CA PHE A 261 -35.81 -1.77 6.45
C PHE A 261 -37.29 -1.64 6.84
N PRO A 262 -37.74 -0.52 7.44
CA PRO A 262 -39.06 -0.42 8.08
C PRO A 262 -40.24 -0.70 7.14
N ASP A 263 -40.10 -0.36 5.86
CA ASP A 263 -41.14 -0.56 4.87
C ASP A 263 -40.88 -1.82 4.04
N PRO A 264 -41.89 -2.71 3.87
CA PRO A 264 -41.73 -3.98 3.20
C PRO A 264 -41.42 -3.80 1.71
N ASN A 265 -40.14 -3.81 1.36
CA ASN A 265 -39.67 -3.67 -0.01
C ASN A 265 -39.51 -5.05 -0.69
N LYS A 266 -39.78 -5.12 -2.00
CA LYS A 266 -39.51 -6.32 -2.82
C LYS A 266 -38.03 -6.72 -2.75
N TYR A 267 -37.13 -5.73 -2.70
CA TYR A 267 -35.69 -5.97 -2.65
C TYR A 267 -35.26 -6.59 -1.30
N SER A 268 -35.73 -6.06 -0.18
CA SER A 268 -35.43 -6.60 1.16
C SER A 268 -35.90 -8.06 1.30
N ARG A 269 -37.13 -8.36 0.85
CA ARG A 269 -37.66 -9.75 0.83
C ARG A 269 -36.86 -10.68 -0.08
N TRP A 270 -36.41 -10.18 -1.23
CA TRP A 270 -35.57 -10.98 -2.14
C TRP A 270 -34.20 -11.30 -1.51
N ILE A 271 -33.56 -10.31 -0.88
CA ILE A 271 -32.27 -10.47 -0.19
C ILE A 271 -32.39 -11.44 0.98
N GLU A 272 -33.47 -11.34 1.75
CA GLU A 272 -33.75 -12.26 2.87
C GLU A 272 -33.79 -13.73 2.40
N HIS A 273 -34.50 -14.01 1.30
CA HIS A 273 -34.61 -15.36 0.73
C HIS A 273 -33.33 -15.81 0.00
N HIS A 274 -32.55 -14.88 -0.57
CA HIS A 274 -31.39 -15.19 -1.42
C HIS A 274 -30.07 -14.64 -0.84
N ARG A 275 -29.89 -14.75 0.48
CA ARG A 275 -28.75 -14.14 1.20
C ARG A 275 -27.36 -14.49 0.64
N TYR A 276 -27.15 -15.73 0.18
CA TYR A 276 -25.87 -16.15 -0.39
C TYR A 276 -25.65 -15.59 -1.80
N LEU A 277 -26.72 -15.43 -2.59
CA LEU A 277 -26.63 -14.80 -3.90
C LEU A 277 -26.31 -13.31 -3.76
N PHE A 278 -26.92 -12.63 -2.79
CA PHE A 278 -26.57 -11.25 -2.44
C PHE A 278 -25.07 -11.12 -2.09
N LEU A 279 -24.58 -11.98 -1.19
CA LEU A 279 -23.16 -12.04 -0.80
C LEU A 279 -22.25 -12.28 -2.03
N LEU A 280 -22.58 -13.27 -2.86
CA LEU A 280 -21.80 -13.63 -4.03
C LEU A 280 -21.75 -12.48 -5.05
N CYS A 281 -22.87 -11.79 -5.28
CA CYS A 281 -22.92 -10.63 -6.16
C CYS A 281 -21.98 -9.51 -5.69
N ILE A 282 -21.98 -9.17 -4.40
CA ILE A 282 -21.07 -8.15 -3.86
C ILE A 282 -19.62 -8.60 -4.00
N ILE A 283 -19.29 -9.83 -3.60
CA ILE A 283 -17.92 -10.35 -3.72
C ILE A 283 -17.46 -10.34 -5.18
N PHE A 284 -18.32 -10.76 -6.12
CA PHE A 284 -17.99 -10.82 -7.55
C PHE A 284 -17.67 -9.43 -8.13
N ILE A 285 -18.47 -8.40 -7.81
CA ILE A 285 -18.20 -7.02 -8.23
C ILE A 285 -16.83 -6.55 -7.72
N ASN A 286 -16.48 -6.91 -6.49
CA ASN A 286 -15.19 -6.54 -5.90
C ASN A 286 -14.02 -7.32 -6.49
N VAL A 287 -14.19 -8.60 -6.79
CA VAL A 287 -13.18 -9.40 -7.50
C VAL A 287 -12.88 -8.81 -8.87
N ILE A 288 -13.91 -8.37 -9.62
CA ILE A 288 -13.69 -7.65 -10.90
C ILE A 288 -12.89 -6.38 -10.68
N LEU A 289 -13.25 -5.59 -9.66
CA LEU A 289 -12.58 -4.33 -9.36
C LEU A 289 -11.11 -4.52 -8.97
N TYR A 290 -10.79 -5.52 -8.14
CA TYR A 290 -9.40 -5.87 -7.83
C TYR A 290 -8.68 -6.55 -8.99
N GLY A 291 -9.41 -7.23 -9.88
CA GLY A 291 -8.88 -7.73 -11.15
C GLY A 291 -8.25 -6.61 -11.99
N LEU A 292 -8.81 -5.39 -11.93
CA LEU A 292 -8.24 -4.22 -12.60
C LEU A 292 -6.93 -3.75 -11.97
N MET A 293 -6.65 -4.07 -10.70
CA MET A 293 -5.39 -3.71 -10.04
C MET A 293 -4.18 -4.52 -10.53
N PHE A 294 -4.38 -5.65 -11.24
CA PHE A 294 -3.26 -6.38 -11.85
C PHE A 294 -2.60 -5.61 -13.01
N ILE A 295 -3.21 -4.52 -13.49
CA ILE A 295 -2.50 -3.51 -14.28
C ILE A 295 -1.63 -2.74 -13.28
N PRO A 296 -0.28 -2.82 -13.38
CA PRO A 296 0.65 -2.48 -12.29
C PRO A 296 0.38 -1.07 -11.76
N ALA A 297 -0.37 -1.04 -10.66
CA ALA A 297 -0.83 0.19 -10.02
C ALA A 297 0.22 0.66 -9.01
N TYR A 298 1.02 -0.26 -8.48
CA TYR A 298 2.08 0.04 -7.52
C TYR A 298 3.46 -0.34 -8.05
N THR A 299 4.42 0.54 -7.81
CA THR A 299 5.84 0.27 -7.99
C THR A 299 6.57 0.46 -6.67
N THR A 300 7.68 -0.23 -6.50
CA THR A 300 8.55 0.00 -5.36
C THR A 300 9.40 1.24 -5.63
N LYS A 301 9.36 2.21 -4.72
CA LYS A 301 10.28 3.35 -4.73
C LYS A 301 11.40 3.05 -3.74
N LYS A 302 12.64 3.14 -4.21
CA LYS A 302 13.83 3.04 -3.37
C LYS A 302 14.02 4.37 -2.65
N PHE A 303 14.10 4.31 -1.33
CA PHE A 303 14.50 5.44 -0.49
C PHE A 303 15.99 5.28 -0.20
N ILE A 304 16.80 6.14 -0.79
CA ILE A 304 18.25 6.16 -0.64
C ILE A 304 18.59 7.47 0.06
N GLN A 305 19.13 7.38 1.28
CA GLN A 305 19.40 8.54 2.13
C GLN A 305 20.85 8.60 2.53
N LEU A 306 21.45 9.81 2.53
CA LEU A 306 22.87 9.99 2.84
C LEU A 306 23.20 9.46 4.24
N GLU A 307 22.31 9.70 5.20
CA GLU A 307 22.42 9.30 6.59
C GLU A 307 21.24 8.39 6.93
N GLY A 308 21.53 7.14 7.31
CA GLY A 308 20.53 6.10 7.57
C GLY A 308 20.48 4.99 6.53
N ASP A 309 19.57 4.05 6.77
CA ASP A 309 19.43 2.80 6.06
C ASP A 309 18.63 2.97 4.76
N ASN A 310 19.02 2.26 3.71
CA ASN A 310 18.29 2.22 2.45
C ASN A 310 17.12 1.23 2.55
N PHE A 311 15.93 1.59 2.07
CA PHE A 311 14.76 0.69 2.10
C PHE A 311 13.79 0.98 0.95
N GLU A 312 12.79 0.12 0.79
CA GLU A 312 11.82 0.18 -0.30
C GLU A 312 10.42 0.51 0.25
N ILE A 313 9.73 1.45 -0.38
CA ILE A 313 8.34 1.81 -0.04
C ILE A 313 7.42 1.56 -1.23
N CYS A 314 6.14 1.27 -0.94
CA CYS A 314 5.12 1.18 -1.96
C CYS A 314 4.80 2.58 -2.48
N LYS A 315 4.83 2.79 -3.80
CA LYS A 315 4.40 4.05 -4.41
C LYS A 315 3.39 3.77 -5.50
N LEU A 316 2.35 4.58 -5.53
CA LEU A 316 1.35 4.56 -6.59
C LEU A 316 1.98 4.99 -7.93
N ASN A 317 1.82 4.14 -8.94
CA ASN A 317 2.44 4.28 -10.25
C ASN A 317 1.51 4.96 -11.26
N GLY A 318 2.01 6.05 -11.86
CA GLY A 318 1.38 6.71 -13.00
C GLY A 318 -0.03 7.27 -12.75
N ILE A 319 -0.67 7.69 -13.84
CA ILE A 319 -2.08 8.10 -13.90
C ILE A 319 -3.03 6.89 -13.77
N PRO A 320 -2.81 5.71 -14.42
CA PRO A 320 -3.80 4.63 -14.35
C PRO A 320 -3.98 4.08 -12.93
N GLY A 321 -2.90 3.91 -12.16
CA GLY A 321 -2.98 3.49 -10.76
C GLY A 321 -3.80 4.48 -9.91
N LYS A 322 -3.60 5.78 -10.11
CA LYS A 322 -4.39 6.84 -9.44
C LYS A 322 -5.88 6.77 -9.76
N VAL A 323 -6.23 6.55 -11.02
CA VAL A 323 -7.64 6.42 -11.43
C VAL A 323 -8.28 5.18 -10.80
N ILE A 324 -7.60 4.03 -10.83
CA ILE A 324 -8.10 2.79 -10.25
C ILE A 324 -8.31 2.92 -8.73
N ILE A 325 -7.30 3.45 -8.01
CA ILE A 325 -7.40 3.65 -6.56
C ILE A 325 -8.47 4.68 -6.21
N SER A 326 -8.58 5.77 -6.97
CA SER A 326 -9.65 6.75 -6.78
C SER A 326 -11.04 6.15 -6.98
N LEU A 327 -11.19 5.24 -7.96
CA LEU A 327 -12.44 4.51 -8.20
C LEU A 327 -12.79 3.59 -7.01
N ILE A 328 -11.81 2.83 -6.50
CA ILE A 328 -11.98 1.95 -5.32
C ILE A 328 -12.41 2.78 -4.11
N ILE A 329 -11.68 3.86 -3.79
CA ILE A 329 -11.99 4.75 -2.65
C ILE A 329 -13.38 5.35 -2.79
N THR A 330 -13.76 5.81 -3.99
CA THR A 330 -15.10 6.38 -4.24
C THR A 330 -16.20 5.35 -4.01
N LEU A 331 -16.03 4.14 -4.53
CA LEU A 331 -17.00 3.06 -4.34
C LEU A 331 -17.14 2.69 -2.86
N ARG A 332 -16.03 2.66 -2.11
CA ARG A 332 -16.04 2.45 -0.65
C ARG A 332 -16.72 3.59 0.10
N GLY A 333 -16.49 4.83 -0.30
CA GLY A 333 -17.20 5.99 0.25
C GLY A 333 -18.72 5.86 0.07
N ILE A 334 -19.19 5.49 -1.12
CA ILE A 334 -20.61 5.22 -1.39
C ILE A 334 -21.13 4.08 -0.50
N PHE A 335 -20.37 3.00 -0.36
CA PHE A 335 -20.72 1.87 0.50
C PHE A 335 -20.90 2.30 1.97
N PHE A 336 -19.99 3.10 2.52
CA PHE A 336 -20.12 3.64 3.88
C PHE A 336 -21.33 4.57 4.02
N ILE A 337 -21.56 5.45 3.05
CA ILE A 337 -22.72 6.36 3.06
C ILE A 337 -24.03 5.56 3.10
N VAL A 338 -24.16 4.50 2.29
CA VAL A 338 -25.34 3.63 2.30
C VAL A 338 -25.55 3.00 3.68
N ILE A 339 -24.51 2.44 4.29
CA ILE A 339 -24.65 1.83 5.62
C ILE A 339 -25.03 2.87 6.68
N ILE A 340 -24.41 4.05 6.68
CA ILE A 340 -24.74 5.15 7.61
C ILE A 340 -26.19 5.59 7.46
N LEU A 341 -26.68 5.73 6.22
CA LEU A 341 -28.08 6.09 5.95
C LEU A 341 -29.03 5.02 6.49
N LEU A 342 -28.74 3.74 6.30
CA LEU A 342 -29.57 2.66 6.82
C LEU A 342 -29.53 2.59 8.37
N LEU A 343 -28.36 2.79 8.97
CA LEU A 343 -28.24 2.88 10.44
C LEU A 343 -29.06 4.04 11.02
N PHE A 344 -29.07 5.18 10.34
CA PHE A 344 -29.88 6.33 10.75
C PHE A 344 -31.39 6.01 10.71
N ILE A 345 -31.84 5.26 9.70
CA ILE A 345 -33.23 4.83 9.57
C ILE A 345 -33.62 3.85 10.69
N GLU A 346 -32.72 2.94 11.07
CA GLU A 346 -32.98 1.94 12.13
C GLU A 346 -32.68 2.42 13.55
N TRP A 347 -32.14 3.62 13.73
CA TRP A 347 -31.61 4.12 15.00
C TRP A 347 -32.60 4.04 16.18
N ASN A 348 -33.89 4.21 15.91
CA ASN A 348 -34.93 4.31 16.94
C ASN A 348 -35.73 3.00 17.16
N ILE A 349 -35.33 1.88 16.53
CA ILE A 349 -36.05 0.61 16.68
C ILE A 349 -35.57 -0.09 17.97
N GLU A 350 -36.46 -0.22 18.97
CA GLU A 350 -36.12 -0.78 20.30
C GLU A 350 -35.47 -2.17 20.22
N ASN A 351 -35.96 -3.02 19.31
CA ASN A 351 -35.49 -4.39 19.17
C ASN A 351 -34.04 -4.51 18.67
N THR A 352 -33.55 -3.51 17.93
CA THR A 352 -32.20 -3.53 17.32
C THR A 352 -31.27 -2.47 17.92
N TYR A 353 -31.74 -1.68 18.88
CA TYR A 353 -31.03 -0.54 19.46
C TYR A 353 -29.56 -0.83 19.81
N TYR A 354 -29.29 -1.89 20.57
CA TYR A 354 -27.93 -2.25 20.96
C TYR A 354 -27.08 -2.70 19.76
N ASP A 355 -27.66 -3.43 18.81
CA ASP A 355 -26.95 -3.87 17.61
C ASP A 355 -26.52 -2.67 16.76
N ILE A 356 -27.43 -1.71 16.57
CA ILE A 356 -27.18 -0.48 15.84
C ILE A 356 -26.06 0.32 16.51
N GLN A 357 -26.04 0.45 17.83
CA GLN A 357 -24.93 1.13 18.53
C GLN A 357 -23.57 0.48 18.26
N PHE A 358 -23.48 -0.84 18.32
CA PHE A 358 -22.23 -1.56 18.01
C PHE A 358 -21.83 -1.39 16.55
N PHE A 359 -22.79 -1.47 15.61
CA PHE A 359 -22.53 -1.28 14.19
C PHE A 359 -22.10 0.15 13.86
N THR A 360 -22.71 1.16 14.48
CA THR A 360 -22.28 2.55 14.35
C THR A 360 -20.86 2.73 14.88
N GLY A 361 -20.54 2.17 16.06
CA GLY A 361 -19.18 2.17 16.60
C GLY A 361 -18.16 1.55 15.64
N ALA A 362 -18.48 0.38 15.08
CA ALA A 362 -17.63 -0.31 14.11
C ALA A 362 -17.34 0.55 12.87
N ILE A 363 -18.36 1.17 12.28
CA ILE A 363 -18.21 2.01 11.09
C ILE A 363 -17.40 3.25 11.37
N LEU A 364 -17.66 3.94 12.48
CA LEU A 364 -16.91 5.13 12.86
C LEU A 364 -15.42 4.79 13.05
N MET A 365 -15.13 3.67 13.73
CA MET A 365 -13.76 3.20 13.91
C MET A 365 -13.09 2.79 12.60
N ASN A 366 -13.84 2.20 11.67
CA ASN A 366 -13.33 1.86 10.35
C ASN A 366 -13.00 3.12 9.52
N ILE A 367 -13.86 4.14 9.54
CA ILE A 367 -13.60 5.43 8.88
C ILE A 367 -12.37 6.10 9.49
N PHE A 368 -12.28 6.16 10.82
CA PHE A 368 -11.14 6.75 11.52
C PHE A 368 -9.83 6.01 11.22
N SER A 369 -9.86 4.68 11.20
CA SER A 369 -8.68 3.86 10.90
C SER A 369 -8.21 4.03 9.45
N LEU A 370 -9.14 4.17 8.50
CA LEU A 370 -8.81 4.49 7.09
C LEU A 370 -8.16 5.86 6.95
N ILE A 371 -8.64 6.87 7.70
CA ILE A 371 -8.04 8.21 7.72
C ILE A 371 -6.61 8.13 8.27
N ILE A 372 -6.39 7.44 9.41
CA ILE A 372 -5.06 7.26 9.98
C ILE A 372 -4.12 6.53 9.02
N TYR A 373 -4.62 5.48 8.36
CA TYR A 373 -3.86 4.74 7.36
C TYR A 373 -3.40 5.66 6.23
N TYR A 374 -4.31 6.47 5.67
CA TYR A 374 -3.97 7.40 4.59
C TYR A 374 -2.99 8.50 5.02
N ILE A 375 -3.16 9.04 6.24
CA ILE A 375 -2.21 10.00 6.81
C ILE A 375 -0.83 9.36 6.93
N THR A 376 -0.75 8.14 7.48
CA THR A 376 0.51 7.42 7.68
C THR A 376 1.22 7.14 6.35
N ASP A 377 0.47 6.71 5.32
CA ASP A 377 1.00 6.47 3.97
C ASP A 377 1.53 7.76 3.31
N SER A 378 0.98 8.92 3.69
CA SER A 378 1.39 10.22 3.17
C SER A 378 2.61 10.82 3.89
N LEU A 379 3.03 10.27 5.04
CA LEU A 379 4.17 10.77 5.80
C LEU A 379 5.49 10.23 5.23
N ASN A 380 6.44 11.13 4.95
CA ASN A 380 7.81 10.75 4.57
C ASN A 380 8.63 10.41 5.83
N ILE A 381 8.54 9.15 6.28
CA ILE A 381 9.31 8.65 7.42
C ILE A 381 10.63 8.08 6.91
N GLU A 382 11.74 8.68 7.31
CA GLU A 382 13.10 8.33 6.84
C GLU A 382 13.70 7.09 7.52
N ASN A 383 13.12 6.66 8.65
CA ASN A 383 13.55 5.47 9.38
C ASN A 383 12.68 4.26 9.00
N TYR A 384 13.28 3.24 8.37
CA TYR A 384 12.54 2.07 7.88
C TYR A 384 11.85 1.28 9.00
N LEU A 385 12.50 1.11 10.16
CA LEU A 385 11.91 0.41 11.31
C LEU A 385 10.68 1.16 11.82
N ALA A 386 10.79 2.49 11.97
CA ALA A 386 9.68 3.32 12.39
C ALA A 386 8.52 3.27 11.37
N TYR A 387 8.83 3.39 10.07
CA TYR A 387 7.83 3.30 9.00
C TYR A 387 7.04 1.99 9.06
N TYR A 388 7.72 0.85 9.06
CA TYR A 388 7.04 -0.45 9.10
C TYR A 388 6.35 -0.73 10.44
N ALA A 389 6.92 -0.30 11.56
CA ALA A 389 6.30 -0.46 12.89
C ALA A 389 5.01 0.36 13.02
N ILE A 390 5.01 1.61 12.54
CA ILE A 390 3.81 2.46 12.55
C ILE A 390 2.76 1.85 11.63
N LEU A 391 3.14 1.45 10.40
CA LEU A 391 2.20 0.83 9.46
C LEU A 391 1.60 -0.48 10.00
N ALA A 392 2.42 -1.35 10.57
CA ALA A 392 1.96 -2.58 11.22
C ALA A 392 1.02 -2.28 12.40
N SER A 393 1.34 -1.28 13.23
CA SER A 393 0.50 -0.86 14.36
C SER A 393 -0.87 -0.37 13.88
N VAL A 394 -0.91 0.44 12.83
CA VAL A 394 -2.16 0.92 12.24
C VAL A 394 -3.02 -0.24 11.74
N LEU A 395 -2.42 -1.22 11.05
CA LEU A 395 -3.14 -2.40 10.57
C LEU A 395 -3.67 -3.28 11.73
N ILE A 396 -2.89 -3.46 12.80
CA ILE A 396 -3.32 -4.17 14.01
C ILE A 396 -4.50 -3.46 14.64
N ILE A 397 -4.38 -2.16 14.90
CA ILE A 397 -5.44 -1.35 15.55
C ILE A 397 -6.71 -1.38 14.70
N PHE A 398 -6.57 -1.25 13.39
CA PHE A 398 -7.71 -1.26 12.47
C PHE A 398 -8.44 -2.61 12.50
N SER A 399 -7.73 -3.72 12.29
CA SER A 399 -8.34 -5.05 12.29
C SER A 399 -8.93 -5.43 13.66
N THR A 400 -8.21 -5.17 14.75
CA THR A 400 -8.67 -5.49 16.11
C THR A 400 -9.86 -4.64 16.53
N SER A 401 -9.86 -3.34 16.24
CA SER A 401 -11.02 -2.47 16.53
C SER A 401 -12.25 -2.99 15.81
N ASN A 402 -12.13 -3.26 14.51
CA ASN A 402 -13.23 -3.79 13.70
C ASN A 402 -13.80 -5.09 14.29
N TYR A 403 -12.93 -6.03 14.68
CA TYR A 403 -13.34 -7.27 15.34
C TYR A 403 -13.98 -7.05 16.72
N ILE A 404 -13.43 -6.15 17.53
CA ILE A 404 -13.96 -5.85 18.86
C ILE A 404 -15.37 -5.28 18.75
N PHE A 405 -15.59 -4.26 17.92
CA PHE A 405 -16.89 -3.60 17.80
C PHE A 405 -17.95 -4.49 17.14
N ILE A 406 -17.57 -5.30 16.15
CA ILE A 406 -18.53 -6.19 15.47
C ILE A 406 -18.87 -7.40 16.34
N TYR A 407 -17.86 -8.05 16.93
CA TYR A 407 -18.01 -9.38 17.52
C TYR A 407 -17.67 -9.43 19.02
N ALA A 408 -16.43 -9.06 19.41
CA ALA A 408 -15.92 -9.38 20.75
C ALA A 408 -16.64 -8.60 21.87
N ALA A 409 -17.02 -7.35 21.63
CA ALA A 409 -17.69 -6.50 22.63
C ALA A 409 -18.99 -7.14 23.16
N ARG A 410 -19.71 -7.89 22.33
CA ARG A 410 -20.93 -8.62 22.71
C ARG A 410 -20.65 -9.73 23.73
N ILE A 411 -19.55 -10.45 23.53
CA ILE A 411 -19.12 -11.52 24.43
C ILE A 411 -18.63 -10.90 25.75
N ILE A 412 -17.79 -9.87 25.65
CA ILE A 412 -17.21 -9.18 26.80
C ILE A 412 -18.30 -8.55 27.68
N TYR A 413 -19.27 -7.85 27.07
CA TYR A 413 -20.41 -7.27 27.78
C TYR A 413 -21.17 -8.31 28.60
N THR A 414 -21.37 -9.51 28.02
CA THR A 414 -22.07 -10.61 28.70
C THR A 414 -21.24 -11.22 29.82
N PHE A 415 -19.92 -11.27 29.68
CA PHE A 415 -19.02 -11.82 30.70
C PHE A 415 -18.98 -10.93 31.96
N PHE A 416 -19.04 -9.60 31.80
CA PHE A 416 -19.02 -8.67 32.94
C PHE A 416 -20.37 -8.49 33.61
N ARG A 417 -21.47 -8.81 32.93
CA ARG A 417 -22.83 -8.75 33.49
C ARG A 417 -23.12 -10.03 34.28
N ASN A 418 -22.52 -10.12 35.46
CA ASN A 418 -22.53 -11.26 36.40
C ASN A 418 -23.91 -11.69 36.96
N ASP A 419 -25.02 -11.20 36.43
CA ASP A 419 -26.37 -11.57 36.89
C ASP A 419 -26.90 -12.73 36.02
N GLU A 420 -26.49 -13.95 36.40
CA GLU A 420 -26.69 -15.18 35.63
C GLU A 420 -28.17 -15.58 35.42
N GLU A 421 -29.13 -15.03 36.16
CA GLU A 421 -30.55 -15.40 36.01
C GLU A 421 -31.51 -14.24 35.79
N GLU A 422 -31.28 -13.07 36.41
CA GLU A 422 -32.29 -12.01 36.37
C GLU A 422 -32.29 -11.24 35.03
N SER A 423 -31.14 -11.14 34.37
CA SER A 423 -30.98 -10.32 33.17
C SER A 423 -31.43 -11.04 31.89
N SER A 424 -31.14 -12.34 31.78
CA SER A 424 -31.65 -13.22 30.73
C SER A 424 -33.16 -13.35 30.84
N GLN A 425 -33.70 -13.47 32.06
CA GLN A 425 -35.14 -13.46 32.29
C GLN A 425 -35.78 -12.09 32.03
N LYS A 426 -35.14 -10.96 32.38
CA LYS A 426 -35.68 -9.62 32.05
C LYS A 426 -35.72 -9.39 30.53
N PHE A 427 -34.66 -9.77 29.80
CA PHE A 427 -34.63 -9.66 28.34
C PHE A 427 -35.66 -10.59 27.68
N LEU A 428 -35.75 -11.85 28.12
CA LEU A 428 -36.78 -12.79 27.65
C LEU A 428 -38.20 -12.36 28.02
N LYS A 429 -38.41 -11.75 29.20
CA LYS A 429 -39.70 -11.17 29.61
C LYS A 429 -40.08 -9.98 28.74
N ILE A 430 -39.14 -9.13 28.34
CA ILE A 430 -39.38 -8.03 27.39
C ILE A 430 -39.79 -8.59 26.03
N ILE A 431 -39.06 -9.58 25.50
CA ILE A 431 -39.39 -10.23 24.23
C ILE A 431 -40.78 -10.90 24.30
N GLN A 432 -41.05 -11.71 25.34
CA GLN A 432 -42.33 -12.40 25.51
C GLN A 432 -43.51 -11.44 25.71
N LYS A 433 -43.30 -10.31 26.40
CA LYS A 433 -44.33 -9.28 26.60
C LYS A 433 -44.70 -8.61 25.27
N ASN A 434 -43.72 -8.41 24.39
CA ASN A 434 -43.95 -7.89 23.05
C ASN A 434 -44.67 -8.94 22.17
N THR A 435 -44.33 -10.22 22.26
CA THR A 435 -45.03 -11.29 21.52
C THR A 435 -46.49 -11.47 21.96
N LYS A 436 -46.79 -11.38 23.28
CA LYS A 436 -48.17 -11.51 23.79
C LYS A 436 -49.06 -10.33 23.43
N ARG A 437 -48.54 -9.10 23.42
CA ARG A 437 -49.29 -7.93 22.94
C ARG A 437 -49.73 -8.10 21.48
N PHE A 438 -48.90 -8.78 20.69
CA PHE A 438 -49.17 -9.05 19.29
C PHE A 438 -50.31 -10.05 19.06
N SER A 439 -50.39 -11.11 19.86
CA SER A 439 -51.48 -12.08 19.76
C SER A 439 -52.87 -11.52 20.15
N ILE A 440 -52.92 -10.41 20.89
CA ILE A 440 -54.18 -9.82 21.35
C ILE A 440 -54.75 -8.85 20.29
N SER A 441 -53.91 -8.17 19.50
CA SER A 441 -54.38 -7.22 18.47
C SER A 441 -55.03 -7.89 17.25
N ASP A 442 -54.64 -9.12 16.91
CA ASP A 442 -55.28 -9.87 15.81
C ASP A 442 -56.66 -10.45 16.19
N SER A 443 -56.94 -10.59 17.50
CA SER A 443 -58.25 -11.07 17.98
C SER A 443 -59.34 -9.99 18.05
N LEU A 444 -58.99 -8.70 17.90
CA LEU A 444 -59.92 -7.58 18.03
C LEU A 444 -60.44 -7.02 16.69
N LYS A 445 -60.03 -7.58 15.54
CA LYS A 445 -60.52 -7.16 14.21
C LYS A 445 -61.61 -8.07 13.62
N ALA A 446 -62.14 -9.02 14.40
CA ALA A 446 -63.18 -9.95 13.92
C ALA A 446 -64.62 -9.55 14.32
N SER A 447 -64.86 -8.35 14.89
CA SER A 447 -66.23 -7.92 15.24
C SER A 447 -66.48 -6.44 14.98
N SER A 448 -66.64 -6.06 13.71
CA SER A 448 -67.41 -4.86 13.35
C SER A 448 -67.80 -4.90 11.86
N ASP A 449 -68.56 -5.92 11.46
CA ASP A 449 -69.44 -5.80 10.31
C ASP A 449 -70.85 -5.54 10.87
N GLU A 450 -71.23 -4.28 10.95
CA GLU A 450 -72.64 -3.91 10.93
C GLU A 450 -72.83 -2.51 10.33
N ASN A 451 -73.36 -2.53 9.11
CA ASN A 451 -74.31 -1.58 8.51
C ASN A 451 -74.12 -0.08 8.78
N HIS A 452 -73.69 0.65 7.75
CA HIS A 452 -74.40 1.89 7.40
C HIS A 452 -74.30 2.21 5.90
N SER A 453 -75.42 1.97 5.22
CA SER A 453 -75.81 2.62 3.98
C SER A 453 -76.10 4.10 4.24
N PHE A 454 -75.50 5.02 3.48
CA PHE A 454 -76.15 6.32 3.24
C PHE A 454 -75.86 6.86 1.84
N ALA A 455 -76.91 7.46 1.31
CA ALA A 455 -77.16 7.73 -0.09
C ALA A 455 -76.53 9.02 -0.62
N THR A 456 -76.43 9.01 -1.95
CA THR A 456 -76.26 10.07 -2.94
C THR A 456 -76.86 11.44 -2.58
N THR A 457 -76.14 12.52 -2.90
CA THR A 457 -76.79 13.69 -3.55
C THR A 457 -75.81 14.47 -4.44
N THR A 458 -76.18 14.57 -5.70
CA THR A 458 -75.71 15.48 -6.75
C THR A 458 -75.92 16.96 -6.42
N SER A 459 -75.01 17.85 -6.83
CA SER A 459 -75.41 19.09 -7.51
C SER A 459 -74.25 19.74 -8.27
N SER A 460 -74.61 20.39 -9.37
CA SER A 460 -73.77 21.07 -10.36
C SER A 460 -73.50 22.54 -9.98
N ARG A 461 -72.42 23.13 -10.53
CA ARG A 461 -72.49 24.32 -11.42
C ARG A 461 -71.11 24.83 -11.86
N ARG A 462 -71.11 25.29 -13.11
CA ARG A 462 -70.04 25.95 -13.87
C ARG A 462 -69.64 27.29 -13.26
N ALA A 463 -68.38 27.67 -13.42
CA ALA A 463 -68.01 29.02 -13.88
C ALA A 463 -66.57 28.99 -14.42
N SER A 464 -66.45 29.46 -15.66
CA SER A 464 -65.25 29.75 -16.43
C SER A 464 -64.61 31.06 -15.98
N ASP A 465 -63.29 31.08 -15.81
CA ASP A 465 -62.47 32.28 -15.99
C ASP A 465 -61.04 31.88 -16.40
N PRO A 466 -60.40 32.59 -17.35
CA PRO A 466 -59.07 32.28 -17.85
C PRO A 466 -57.98 33.09 -17.11
N ASP A 467 -56.73 32.68 -17.32
CA ASP A 467 -55.51 33.44 -17.06
C ASP A 467 -55.10 33.72 -15.60
N PHE A 468 -54.52 32.69 -14.98
CA PHE A 468 -53.31 32.93 -14.20
C PHE A 468 -52.41 31.70 -14.27
N CYS A 469 -51.29 31.80 -14.97
CA CYS A 469 -50.27 30.76 -15.03
C CYS A 469 -49.32 30.97 -13.84
N PRO A 470 -49.44 30.23 -12.72
CA PRO A 470 -48.48 30.37 -11.65
C PRO A 470 -47.21 29.68 -12.14
N ARG A 471 -46.11 30.43 -12.24
CA ARG A 471 -44.76 29.88 -12.29
C ARG A 471 -44.63 28.90 -11.12
N LYS A 472 -44.75 27.60 -11.41
CA LYS A 472 -44.44 26.51 -10.49
C LYS A 472 -42.95 26.57 -10.24
N THR A 473 -42.55 27.34 -9.22
CA THR A 473 -41.22 27.22 -8.64
C THR A 473 -41.10 25.82 -8.06
N SER A 474 -40.23 25.00 -8.67
CA SER A 474 -40.07 23.56 -8.44
C SER A 474 -39.39 23.21 -7.11
N PHE A 475 -39.50 24.07 -6.09
CA PHE A 475 -38.77 23.94 -4.82
C PHE A 475 -39.43 23.01 -3.77
N LYS A 476 -40.52 22.32 -4.09
CA LYS A 476 -41.26 21.46 -3.14
C LYS A 476 -40.73 20.03 -2.96
N ARG A 477 -39.82 19.54 -3.82
CA ARG A 477 -39.39 18.12 -3.75
C ARG A 477 -38.41 17.81 -2.62
N THR A 478 -37.58 18.76 -2.20
CA THR A 478 -36.58 18.51 -1.15
C THR A 478 -37.22 18.40 0.24
N SER A 479 -38.34 19.09 0.49
CA SER A 479 -39.05 18.98 1.77
C SER A 479 -39.77 17.65 1.94
N GLU A 480 -40.28 17.05 0.86
CA GLU A 480 -40.98 15.76 0.93
C GLU A 480 -40.04 14.61 1.32
N LEU A 481 -38.84 14.55 0.73
CA LEU A 481 -37.87 13.47 1.03
C LEU A 481 -37.34 13.55 2.47
N SER A 482 -37.07 14.78 2.96
CA SER A 482 -36.67 15.01 4.35
C SER A 482 -37.77 14.58 5.32
N ASN A 483 -39.02 14.94 5.04
CA ASN A 483 -40.16 14.56 5.88
C ASN A 483 -40.38 13.05 5.91
N ILE A 484 -40.14 12.34 4.80
CA ILE A 484 -40.19 10.87 4.75
C ILE A 484 -39.07 10.25 5.59
N LEU A 485 -37.85 10.76 5.51
CA LEU A 485 -36.74 10.26 6.34
C LEU A 485 -37.01 10.50 7.84
N ILE A 486 -37.52 11.67 8.20
CA ILE A 486 -37.89 12.01 9.58
C ILE A 486 -39.05 11.12 10.05
N SER A 487 -40.05 10.85 9.21
CA SER A 487 -41.18 10.00 9.60
C SER A 487 -40.75 8.56 9.88
N TYR A 488 -39.74 8.02 9.18
CA TYR A 488 -39.15 6.73 9.54
C TYR A 488 -38.45 6.77 10.90
N HIS A 489 -37.69 7.83 11.19
CA HIS A 489 -36.95 7.95 12.44
C HIS A 489 -37.87 8.00 13.68
N TYR A 490 -39.05 8.59 13.57
CA TYR A 490 -40.01 8.71 14.69
C TYR A 490 -41.10 7.65 14.70
N ARG A 491 -41.07 6.68 13.79
CA ARG A 491 -42.04 5.59 13.78
C ARG A 491 -41.71 4.66 14.95
N GLU A 492 -42.45 4.80 16.06
CA GLU A 492 -42.52 3.73 17.06
C GLU A 492 -42.89 2.46 16.32
N SER A 493 -42.15 1.37 16.55
CA SER A 493 -42.35 0.12 15.82
C SER A 493 -43.78 -0.37 16.02
N ILE A 494 -44.65 -0.11 15.05
CA ILE A 494 -45.89 -0.84 14.86
C ILE A 494 -45.47 -2.14 14.17
N GLY A 495 -44.78 -2.96 14.94
CA GLY A 495 -44.19 -4.22 14.52
C GLY A 495 -44.96 -5.35 15.14
#